data_AF-A0A0L1KXU5-F1
#
_entry.id   AF-A0A0L1KXU5-F1
#
_cell.length_a   1.000
_cell.length_b   1.000
_cell.length_c   1.000
_cell.angle_alpha   90.00
_cell.angle_beta   90.00
_cell.angle_gamma   90.00
#
_symmetry.space_group_name_H-M   'P 1'
#
loop_
_entity.id
_entity.type
_entity.pdbx_description
1 polymer ?
#
loop_
_entity_poly.entity_id
_entity_poly.type
_entity_poly.pdbx_seq_one_letter_code
_entity_poly.pdbx_strand_id
1 'polypeptide(L)'
;MSDARTESVKRPRKQSVKLERQSAVFQKPAWSDAPKRRGIHFEVWRPKKATDQEARPDTDSYFHALNICIDTHSYYLIGTKSDVCDFTVHHPTCSRVHLAVIHHAKKDAVYVVDLHSTHGTFINGVRIPPSTPVELKTGDTLQTAYSSRRYVLRLHAPVRKEVKMEVAAFLDELRNDESTARSERLDTTRADPKNDGLESDAQSPENEERVGYHILIKHCSVQKPVFRKIKITRSKEEALALIGEVKQQLKAGEADFRSAAAQHSECLSGHKSGGRMPPMARGKDCGELNALRDAIWNLPQGEVSSPVETKLGFHILTWLKD
;
A
#
# COMPACT_ATOMS: atom_id res chain seq x y z
N MET A 1 16.14 -7.43 -54.81
CA MET A 1 16.05 -7.70 -53.36
C MET A 1 15.70 -6.39 -52.68
N SER A 2 14.40 -6.15 -52.49
CA SER A 2 13.87 -4.92 -51.90
C SER A 2 13.39 -5.23 -50.49
N ASP A 3 14.14 -4.77 -49.49
CA ASP A 3 13.81 -4.92 -48.07
C ASP A 3 12.64 -4.03 -47.68
N ALA A 4 11.49 -4.66 -47.40
CA ALA A 4 10.36 -4.03 -46.75
C ALA A 4 10.62 -3.97 -45.24
N ARG A 5 10.96 -2.77 -44.74
CA ARG A 5 10.94 -2.45 -43.30
C ARG A 5 9.52 -2.60 -42.78
N THR A 6 9.29 -3.60 -41.94
CA THR A 6 8.06 -3.76 -41.17
C THR A 6 8.04 -2.76 -40.02
N GLU A 7 7.19 -1.73 -40.14
CA GLU A 7 6.86 -0.84 -39.03
C GLU A 7 6.15 -1.63 -37.92
N SER A 8 6.74 -1.61 -36.74
CA SER A 8 6.18 -2.20 -35.54
C SER A 8 5.07 -1.31 -34.99
N VAL A 9 3.82 -1.64 -35.34
CA VAL A 9 2.61 -1.01 -34.80
C VAL A 9 2.56 -1.22 -33.28
N LYS A 10 2.86 -0.17 -32.52
CA LYS A 10 2.72 -0.16 -31.06
C LYS A 10 1.24 -0.28 -30.70
N ARG A 11 0.85 -1.41 -30.09
CA ARG A 11 -0.51 -1.61 -29.54
C ARG A 11 -0.81 -0.52 -28.49
N PRO A 12 -1.99 0.13 -28.52
CA PRO A 12 -2.35 1.14 -27.53
C PRO A 12 -2.42 0.52 -26.13
N ARG A 13 -1.92 1.25 -25.12
CA ARG A 13 -1.95 0.84 -23.71
C ARG A 13 -3.41 0.63 -23.28
N LYS A 14 -3.73 -0.54 -22.69
CA LYS A 14 -5.08 -0.96 -22.23
C LYS A 14 -5.88 0.08 -21.41
N GLN A 15 -5.22 1.10 -20.88
CA GLN A 15 -5.81 2.14 -20.03
C GLN A 15 -6.69 3.12 -20.81
N SER A 16 -6.40 3.42 -22.08
CA SER A 16 -7.24 4.33 -22.90
C SER A 16 -8.60 3.71 -23.23
N VAL A 17 -8.62 2.43 -23.61
CA VAL A 17 -9.84 1.69 -23.97
C VAL A 17 -10.82 1.58 -22.80
N LYS A 18 -10.31 1.41 -21.57
CA LYS A 18 -11.15 1.36 -20.37
C LYS A 18 -11.85 2.70 -20.13
N LEU A 19 -11.10 3.80 -20.25
CA LEU A 19 -11.64 5.15 -20.06
C LEU A 19 -12.77 5.46 -21.05
N GLU A 20 -12.61 5.07 -22.32
CA GLU A 20 -13.65 5.20 -23.36
C GLU A 20 -14.91 4.38 -23.02
N ARG A 21 -14.74 3.16 -22.51
CA ARG A 21 -15.89 2.33 -22.09
C ARG A 21 -16.58 2.91 -20.86
N GLN A 22 -15.84 3.54 -19.96
CA GLN A 22 -16.40 4.22 -18.79
C GLN A 22 -17.21 5.44 -19.19
N SER A 23 -16.66 6.29 -20.07
CA SER A 23 -17.36 7.49 -20.54
C SER A 23 -18.65 7.14 -21.29
N ALA A 24 -18.68 6.03 -22.02
CA ALA A 24 -19.90 5.54 -22.66
C ALA A 24 -21.02 5.13 -21.67
N VAL A 25 -20.68 4.81 -20.41
CA VAL A 25 -21.64 4.34 -19.39
C VAL A 25 -21.97 5.42 -18.36
N PHE A 26 -20.99 6.24 -18.00
CA PHE A 26 -21.13 7.25 -16.97
C PHE A 26 -20.51 8.57 -17.41
N GLN A 27 -21.33 9.61 -17.47
CA GLN A 27 -20.88 10.96 -17.76
C GLN A 27 -20.53 11.66 -16.45
N LYS A 28 -19.24 11.98 -16.28
CA LYS A 28 -18.76 12.67 -15.10
C LYS A 28 -19.49 14.03 -14.95
N PRO A 29 -20.05 14.34 -13.77
CA PRO A 29 -20.65 15.65 -13.53
C PRO A 29 -19.63 16.79 -13.58
N ALA A 30 -20.07 17.99 -14.00
CA ALA A 30 -19.20 19.17 -14.07
C ALA A 30 -18.62 19.61 -12.71
N TRP A 31 -19.31 19.30 -11.62
CA TRP A 31 -18.87 19.58 -10.25
C TRP A 31 -17.85 18.58 -9.70
N SER A 32 -17.51 17.54 -10.47
CA SER A 32 -16.59 16.49 -10.06
C SER A 32 -15.18 16.70 -10.61
N ASP A 33 -14.19 16.57 -9.73
CA ASP A 33 -12.77 16.57 -10.10
C ASP A 33 -11.97 15.69 -9.14
N ALA A 34 -10.73 15.37 -9.49
CA ALA A 34 -9.87 14.53 -8.66
C ALA A 34 -9.67 15.19 -7.28
N PRO A 35 -9.73 14.42 -6.19
CA PRO A 35 -9.60 14.98 -4.86
C PRO A 35 -8.19 15.56 -4.67
N LYS A 36 -8.13 16.74 -4.02
CA LYS A 36 -6.85 17.41 -3.72
C LYS A 36 -6.08 16.71 -2.60
N ARG A 37 -6.79 16.04 -1.69
CA ARG A 37 -6.19 15.27 -0.60
C ARG A 37 -5.98 13.81 -1.01
N ARG A 38 -4.93 13.21 -0.43
CA ARG A 38 -4.68 11.77 -0.47
C ARG A 38 -5.22 11.09 0.79
N GLY A 39 -5.25 9.77 0.79
CA GLY A 39 -5.66 8.94 1.93
C GLY A 39 -7.16 8.68 2.04
N ILE A 40 -7.94 9.02 1.00
CA ILE A 40 -9.36 8.66 0.90
C ILE A 40 -9.44 7.21 0.44
N HIS A 41 -10.05 6.34 1.24
CA HIS A 41 -10.17 4.93 0.91
C HIS A 41 -11.43 4.30 1.53
N PHE A 42 -11.80 3.14 0.99
CA PHE A 42 -12.75 2.25 1.63
C PHE A 42 -12.01 1.17 2.41
N GLU A 43 -12.34 1.00 3.68
CA GLU A 43 -12.12 -0.26 4.38
C GLU A 43 -13.20 -1.26 3.94
N VAL A 44 -12.80 -2.40 3.41
CA VAL A 44 -13.74 -3.45 3.00
C VAL A 44 -13.83 -4.50 4.08
N TRP A 45 -15.02 -4.66 4.64
CA TRP A 45 -15.32 -5.62 5.69
C TRP A 45 -16.17 -6.77 5.15
N ARG A 46 -15.93 -7.97 5.68
CA ARG A 46 -16.72 -9.18 5.37
C ARG A 46 -17.16 -9.85 6.67
N PRO A 47 -18.38 -10.37 6.73
CA PRO A 47 -18.83 -11.09 7.92
C PRO A 47 -18.03 -12.39 8.06
N LYS A 48 -17.72 -12.76 9.30
CA LYS A 48 -17.04 -14.02 9.64
C LYS A 48 -17.97 -15.21 9.45
N LYS A 49 -19.26 -15.05 9.74
CA LYS A 49 -20.31 -16.07 9.51
C LYS A 49 -21.36 -15.54 8.54
N ALA A 50 -22.00 -16.45 7.81
CA ALA A 50 -23.06 -16.09 6.85
C ALA A 50 -24.28 -15.43 7.52
N THR A 51 -24.48 -15.66 8.82
CA THR A 51 -25.54 -15.11 9.66
C THR A 51 -25.33 -13.64 10.04
N ASP A 52 -24.10 -13.12 9.96
CA ASP A 52 -23.74 -11.84 10.57
C ASP A 52 -24.01 -10.65 9.64
N GLN A 53 -25.15 -10.64 8.93
CA GLN A 53 -25.44 -9.69 7.84
C GLN A 53 -26.01 -8.34 8.31
N GLU A 54 -26.12 -8.07 9.62
CA GLU A 54 -26.75 -6.84 10.11
C GLU A 54 -25.77 -5.64 10.20
N ALA A 55 -26.32 -4.46 10.53
CA ALA A 55 -25.74 -3.13 10.31
C ALA A 55 -24.38 -2.87 11.02
N ARG A 56 -23.65 -1.89 10.49
CA ARG A 56 -22.27 -1.41 10.79
C ARG A 56 -21.26 -2.51 11.20
N PRO A 57 -20.22 -2.79 10.38
CA PRO A 57 -19.25 -3.82 10.72
C PRO A 57 -18.52 -3.51 12.05
N ASP A 58 -18.55 -4.46 12.98
CA ASP A 58 -17.72 -4.48 14.18
C ASP A 58 -16.61 -5.55 14.07
N THR A 59 -15.64 -5.52 14.99
CA THR A 59 -14.48 -6.41 14.97
C THR A 59 -14.79 -7.86 15.34
N ASP A 60 -15.94 -8.12 15.96
CA ASP A 60 -16.29 -9.45 16.46
C ASP A 60 -17.02 -10.26 15.39
N SER A 61 -17.94 -9.64 14.66
CA SER A 61 -18.73 -10.25 13.59
C SER A 61 -18.11 -10.10 12.20
N TYR A 62 -17.23 -9.10 11.99
CA TYR A 62 -16.58 -8.86 10.70
C TYR A 62 -15.07 -8.99 10.79
N PHE A 63 -14.45 -9.35 9.67
CA PHE A 63 -13.01 -9.21 9.48
C PHE A 63 -12.72 -8.17 8.40
N HIS A 64 -11.66 -7.40 8.63
CA HIS A 64 -11.12 -6.47 7.64
C HIS A 64 -10.49 -7.27 6.50
N ALA A 65 -10.99 -7.07 5.28
CA ALA A 65 -10.57 -7.82 4.11
C ALA A 65 -9.44 -7.11 3.35
N LEU A 66 -9.60 -5.81 3.07
CA LEU A 66 -8.62 -4.97 2.36
C LEU A 66 -9.02 -3.49 2.39
N ASN A 67 -8.09 -2.62 2.02
CA ASN A 67 -8.35 -1.20 1.74
C ASN A 67 -8.37 -0.93 0.22
N ILE A 68 -9.34 -0.12 -0.24
CA ILE A 68 -9.46 0.35 -1.62
C ILE A 68 -9.28 1.86 -1.66
N CYS A 69 -8.16 2.34 -2.21
CA CYS A 69 -7.95 3.78 -2.36
C CYS A 69 -8.87 4.36 -3.45
N ILE A 70 -9.47 5.50 -3.13
CA ILE A 70 -10.33 6.28 -4.04
C ILE A 70 -9.85 7.73 -4.10
N ASP A 71 -8.56 7.99 -4.02
CA ASP A 71 -8.01 9.35 -3.87
C ASP A 71 -7.26 9.85 -5.11
N THR A 72 -7.40 9.17 -6.25
CA THR A 72 -6.62 9.44 -7.48
C THR A 72 -7.46 9.99 -8.63
N HIS A 73 -8.70 9.56 -8.77
CA HIS A 73 -9.57 9.91 -9.88
C HIS A 73 -10.78 10.71 -9.38
N SER A 74 -11.37 11.47 -10.30
CA SER A 74 -12.58 12.26 -10.01
C SER A 74 -13.81 11.39 -9.72
N TYR A 75 -13.85 10.18 -10.26
CA TYR A 75 -14.88 9.19 -9.98
C TYR A 75 -14.36 7.76 -10.16
N TYR A 76 -15.11 6.80 -9.65
CA TYR A 76 -14.86 5.36 -9.78
C TYR A 76 -16.16 4.62 -10.03
N LEU A 77 -16.13 3.62 -10.91
CA LEU A 77 -17.28 2.75 -11.16
C LEU A 77 -17.16 1.43 -10.41
N ILE A 78 -18.27 0.99 -9.80
CA ILE A 78 -18.35 -0.28 -9.06
C ILE A 78 -19.43 -1.16 -9.69
N GLY A 79 -19.13 -2.44 -9.93
CA GLY A 79 -20.05 -3.39 -10.53
C GLY A 79 -19.40 -4.73 -10.88
N THR A 80 -20.12 -5.64 -11.54
CA THR A 80 -19.57 -6.96 -11.92
C THR A 80 -18.71 -6.94 -13.19
N LYS A 81 -18.82 -5.90 -14.03
CA LYS A 81 -18.18 -5.81 -15.34
C LYS A 81 -16.78 -5.17 -15.24
N SER A 82 -15.76 -6.00 -15.08
CA SER A 82 -14.37 -5.58 -14.79
C SER A 82 -13.66 -4.80 -15.91
N ASP A 83 -14.11 -4.93 -17.16
CA ASP A 83 -13.57 -4.16 -18.29
C ASP A 83 -14.09 -2.71 -18.33
N VAL A 84 -15.10 -2.39 -17.53
CA VAL A 84 -15.65 -1.04 -17.38
C VAL A 84 -15.43 -0.52 -15.95
N CYS A 85 -15.73 -1.32 -14.93
CA CYS A 85 -15.64 -0.89 -13.54
C CYS A 85 -14.20 -0.80 -13.02
N ASP A 86 -13.96 0.13 -12.11
CA ASP A 86 -12.70 0.25 -11.36
C ASP A 86 -12.62 -0.78 -10.25
N PHE A 87 -13.74 -1.01 -9.56
CA PHE A 87 -13.82 -1.99 -8.50
C PHE A 87 -14.86 -3.05 -8.82
N THR A 88 -14.39 -4.28 -9.00
CA THR A 88 -15.25 -5.40 -9.35
C THR A 88 -15.86 -6.04 -8.11
N VAL A 89 -17.19 -6.10 -8.06
CA VAL A 89 -17.94 -6.82 -7.03
C VAL A 89 -18.44 -8.14 -7.61
N HIS A 90 -17.85 -9.26 -7.17
CA HIS A 90 -18.27 -10.59 -7.59
C HIS A 90 -19.48 -11.06 -6.78
N HIS A 91 -20.67 -10.57 -7.14
CA HIS A 91 -21.92 -11.01 -6.55
C HIS A 91 -23.01 -11.10 -7.63
N PRO A 92 -23.81 -12.18 -7.70
CA PRO A 92 -24.78 -12.39 -8.78
C PRO A 92 -25.90 -11.34 -8.81
N THR A 93 -26.21 -10.75 -7.66
CA THR A 93 -27.23 -9.70 -7.54
C THR A 93 -26.66 -8.30 -7.80
N CYS A 94 -25.37 -8.18 -8.07
CA CYS A 94 -24.75 -6.89 -8.36
C CYS A 94 -24.77 -6.64 -9.87
N SER A 95 -25.14 -5.43 -10.26
CA SER A 95 -25.29 -5.05 -11.67
C SER A 95 -23.92 -4.92 -12.35
N ARG A 96 -23.89 -5.04 -13.67
CA ARG A 96 -22.67 -4.91 -14.49
C ARG A 96 -21.90 -3.63 -14.19
N VAL A 97 -22.62 -2.51 -14.15
CA VAL A 97 -22.19 -1.25 -13.58
C VAL A 97 -23.30 -0.87 -12.61
N HIS A 98 -22.99 -0.83 -11.31
CA HIS A 98 -23.97 -0.78 -10.24
C HIS A 98 -24.08 0.63 -9.66
N LEU A 99 -22.94 1.26 -9.40
CA LEU A 99 -22.89 2.62 -8.88
C LEU A 99 -21.62 3.35 -9.34
N ALA A 100 -21.64 4.67 -9.18
CA ALA A 100 -20.48 5.54 -9.26
C ALA A 100 -20.17 6.16 -7.90
N VAL A 101 -18.89 6.19 -7.53
CA VAL A 101 -18.35 6.99 -6.43
C VAL A 101 -17.71 8.24 -7.05
N ILE A 102 -18.04 9.42 -6.57
CA ILE A 102 -17.71 10.69 -7.22
C ILE A 102 -17.13 11.67 -6.19
N HIS A 103 -15.96 12.23 -6.48
CA HIS A 103 -15.35 13.29 -5.69
C HIS A 103 -15.88 14.65 -6.11
N HIS A 104 -16.14 15.51 -5.14
CA HIS A 104 -16.51 16.89 -5.38
C HIS A 104 -15.27 17.76 -5.61
N ALA A 105 -15.25 18.57 -6.67
CA ALA A 105 -14.07 19.34 -7.08
C ALA A 105 -13.60 20.38 -6.04
N LYS A 106 -14.55 21.00 -5.35
CA LYS A 106 -14.30 22.12 -4.41
C LYS A 106 -14.50 21.78 -2.94
N LYS A 107 -15.06 20.60 -2.65
CA LYS A 107 -15.42 20.18 -1.29
C LYS A 107 -14.68 18.90 -1.01
N ASP A 108 -14.27 18.70 0.23
CA ASP A 108 -13.70 17.43 0.65
C ASP A 108 -14.81 16.41 0.93
N ALA A 109 -15.60 16.13 -0.10
CA ALA A 109 -16.84 15.35 -0.03
C ALA A 109 -16.86 14.29 -1.13
N VAL A 110 -17.37 13.10 -0.75
CA VAL A 110 -17.54 11.95 -1.63
C VAL A 110 -19.04 11.70 -1.78
N TYR A 111 -19.48 11.47 -3.01
CA TYR A 111 -20.87 11.17 -3.35
C TYR A 111 -20.97 9.78 -3.95
N VAL A 112 -22.10 9.12 -3.72
CA VAL A 112 -22.47 7.86 -4.36
C VAL A 112 -23.71 8.08 -5.22
N VAL A 113 -23.69 7.57 -6.44
CA VAL A 113 -24.83 7.56 -7.35
C VAL A 113 -25.11 6.12 -7.74
N ASP A 114 -26.29 5.61 -7.41
CA ASP A 114 -26.78 4.34 -7.94
C ASP A 114 -27.13 4.49 -9.43
N LEU A 115 -26.59 3.60 -10.28
CA LEU A 115 -26.73 3.68 -11.73
C LEU A 115 -27.87 2.78 -12.24
N HIS A 116 -29.05 2.94 -11.63
CA HIS A 116 -30.24 2.11 -11.88
C HIS A 116 -29.97 0.63 -11.64
N SER A 117 -29.37 0.32 -10.49
CA SER A 117 -29.09 -1.06 -10.16
C SER A 117 -30.38 -1.85 -9.86
N THR A 118 -30.37 -3.14 -10.20
CA THR A 118 -31.55 -4.01 -10.03
C THR A 118 -31.99 -4.13 -8.57
N HIS A 119 -31.02 -4.30 -7.67
CA HIS A 119 -31.26 -4.57 -6.25
C HIS A 119 -30.97 -3.36 -5.33
N GLY A 120 -30.56 -2.24 -5.90
CA GLY A 120 -30.27 -1.02 -5.17
C GLY A 120 -28.90 -0.98 -4.51
N THR A 121 -28.53 0.26 -4.16
CA THR A 121 -27.38 0.62 -3.34
C THR A 121 -27.86 1.12 -1.99
N PHE A 122 -27.10 0.86 -0.93
CA PHE A 122 -27.48 1.19 0.44
C PHE A 122 -26.35 1.95 1.15
N ILE A 123 -26.70 2.99 1.90
CA ILE A 123 -25.81 3.69 2.82
C ILE A 123 -26.37 3.52 4.22
N ASN A 124 -25.55 3.00 5.14
CA ASN A 124 -25.94 2.69 6.52
C ASN A 124 -27.22 1.83 6.61
N GLY A 125 -27.38 0.89 5.67
CA GLY A 125 -28.55 0.01 5.58
C GLY A 125 -29.77 0.64 4.90
N VAL A 126 -29.77 1.95 4.62
CA VAL A 126 -30.88 2.65 3.96
C VAL A 126 -30.63 2.68 2.45
N ARG A 127 -31.61 2.24 1.67
CA ARG A 127 -31.55 2.26 0.20
C ARG A 127 -31.53 3.70 -0.30
N ILE A 128 -30.57 4.04 -1.15
CA ILE A 128 -30.52 5.35 -1.79
C ILE A 128 -31.34 5.39 -3.08
N PRO A 129 -31.91 6.56 -3.46
CA PRO A 129 -32.60 6.71 -4.73
C PRO A 129 -31.65 6.58 -5.93
N PRO A 130 -32.06 5.92 -7.03
CA PRO A 130 -31.27 5.84 -8.24
C PRO A 130 -31.04 7.22 -8.87
N SER A 131 -29.90 7.38 -9.56
CA SER A 131 -29.50 8.59 -10.29
C SER A 131 -29.43 9.88 -9.49
N THR A 132 -29.54 9.81 -8.17
CA THR A 132 -29.44 10.96 -7.28
C THR A 132 -28.13 10.88 -6.50
N PRO A 133 -27.23 11.87 -6.58
CA PRO A 133 -26.03 11.91 -5.75
C PRO A 133 -26.38 12.01 -4.27
N VAL A 134 -25.91 11.05 -3.49
CA VAL A 134 -26.02 11.05 -2.02
C VAL A 134 -24.62 11.16 -1.43
N GLU A 135 -24.44 12.11 -0.51
CA GLU A 135 -23.15 12.30 0.18
C GLU A 135 -22.85 11.09 1.08
N LEU A 136 -21.63 10.58 0.98
CA LEU A 136 -21.09 9.52 1.82
C LEU A 136 -20.06 10.12 2.78
N LYS A 137 -20.32 10.06 4.08
CA LYS A 137 -19.46 10.65 5.12
C LYS A 137 -18.47 9.64 5.66
N THR A 138 -17.40 10.14 6.27
CA THR A 138 -16.42 9.28 6.95
C THR A 138 -17.10 8.44 8.02
N GLY A 139 -16.86 7.13 8.00
CA GLY A 139 -17.47 6.16 8.89
C GLY A 139 -18.81 5.59 8.40
N ASP A 140 -19.40 6.15 7.33
CA ASP A 140 -20.59 5.58 6.70
C ASP A 140 -20.25 4.27 6.00
N THR A 141 -21.23 3.37 5.98
CA THR A 141 -21.12 2.05 5.37
C THR A 141 -21.91 1.99 4.07
N LEU A 142 -21.21 1.82 2.96
CA LEU A 142 -21.79 1.55 1.64
C LEU A 142 -21.95 0.03 1.42
N GLN A 143 -23.07 -0.37 0.83
CA GLN A 143 -23.38 -1.74 0.43
C GLN A 143 -24.02 -1.77 -0.96
N THR A 144 -23.63 -2.76 -1.78
CA THR A 144 -24.17 -2.99 -3.13
C THR A 144 -25.08 -4.22 -3.14
N ALA A 145 -26.34 -4.07 -3.49
CA ALA A 145 -27.32 -5.17 -3.53
C ALA A 145 -27.28 -6.03 -2.25
N TYR A 146 -27.41 -7.35 -2.41
CA TYR A 146 -27.30 -8.34 -1.34
C TYR A 146 -25.88 -8.84 -1.12
N SER A 147 -24.85 -8.11 -1.57
CA SER A 147 -23.48 -8.47 -1.21
C SER A 147 -23.28 -8.29 0.29
N SER A 148 -22.69 -9.30 0.93
CA SER A 148 -22.29 -9.23 2.34
C SER A 148 -21.10 -8.30 2.60
N ARG A 149 -20.49 -7.71 1.56
CA ARG A 149 -19.37 -6.79 1.70
C ARG A 149 -19.86 -5.42 2.14
N ARG A 150 -19.17 -4.87 3.13
CA ARG A 150 -19.42 -3.53 3.66
C ARG A 150 -18.22 -2.65 3.37
N TYR A 151 -18.46 -1.47 2.80
CA TYR A 151 -17.42 -0.51 2.41
C TYR A 151 -17.53 0.70 3.33
N VAL A 152 -16.61 0.82 4.28
CA VAL A 152 -16.60 1.95 5.23
C VAL A 152 -15.69 3.04 4.69
N LEU A 153 -16.24 4.24 4.46
CA LEU A 153 -15.43 5.36 3.98
C LEU A 153 -14.51 5.84 5.10
N ARG A 154 -13.21 5.89 4.82
CA ARG A 154 -12.19 6.43 5.72
C ARG A 154 -11.36 7.49 5.04
N LEU A 155 -10.92 8.44 5.86
CA LEU A 155 -9.97 9.46 5.50
C LEU A 155 -8.76 9.28 6.42
N HIS A 156 -7.60 8.90 5.88
CA HIS A 156 -6.36 9.04 6.66
C HIS A 156 -6.17 10.52 6.99
N ALA A 157 -5.68 10.78 8.20
CA ALA A 157 -5.26 12.13 8.58
C ALA A 157 -4.26 12.63 7.52
N PRO A 158 -4.37 13.90 7.08
CA PRO A 158 -3.36 14.45 6.20
C PRO A 158 -2.00 14.29 6.87
N VAL A 159 -1.04 13.69 6.16
CA VAL A 159 0.36 13.62 6.58
C VAL A 159 0.77 15.02 7.03
N ARG A 160 1.08 15.19 8.32
CA ARG A 160 1.37 16.51 8.89
C ARG A 160 2.58 17.11 8.16
N LYS A 161 2.67 18.45 8.07
CA LYS A 161 3.75 19.12 7.32
C LYS A 161 5.12 18.68 7.80
N GLU A 162 5.26 18.39 9.09
CA GLU A 162 6.48 17.95 9.75
C GLU A 162 6.95 16.60 9.19
N VAL A 163 6.02 15.66 8.94
CA VAL A 163 6.34 14.35 8.34
C VAL A 163 6.75 14.49 6.88
N LYS A 164 6.16 15.42 6.13
CA LYS A 164 6.63 15.74 4.77
C LYS A 164 8.05 16.32 4.75
N MET A 165 8.39 17.16 5.73
CA MET A 165 9.73 17.74 5.86
C MET A 165 10.76 16.67 6.25
N GLU A 166 10.42 15.76 7.17
CA GLU A 166 11.27 14.63 7.53
C GLU A 166 11.49 13.67 6.33
N VAL A 167 10.44 13.38 5.56
CA VAL A 167 10.53 12.55 4.34
C VAL A 167 11.34 13.24 3.24
N ALA A 168 11.21 14.56 3.07
CA ALA A 168 12.00 15.32 2.11
C ALA A 168 13.49 15.35 2.48
N ALA A 169 13.80 15.61 3.76
CA ALA A 169 15.17 15.57 4.26
C ALA A 169 15.82 14.20 4.08
N PHE A 170 15.07 13.12 4.35
CA PHE A 170 15.54 11.76 4.16
C PHE A 170 15.76 11.39 2.69
N LEU A 171 14.90 11.88 1.77
CA LEU A 171 15.08 11.66 0.33
C LEU A 171 16.30 12.38 -0.24
N ASP A 172 16.65 13.54 0.29
CA ASP A 172 17.88 14.25 -0.10
C ASP A 172 19.13 13.55 0.46
N GLU A 173 19.07 13.01 1.67
CA GLU A 173 20.15 12.20 2.26
C GLU A 173 20.42 10.93 1.42
N LEU A 174 19.38 10.18 1.04
CA LEU A 174 19.53 9.00 0.17
C LEU A 174 20.06 9.33 -1.23
N ARG A 175 19.69 10.50 -1.79
CA ARG A 175 20.23 10.96 -3.07
C ARG A 175 21.72 11.30 -2.98
N ASN A 176 22.13 11.87 -1.85
CA ASN A 176 23.53 12.19 -1.60
C ASN A 176 24.34 10.90 -1.41
N ASP A 177 23.86 9.92 -0.65
CA ASP A 177 24.55 8.63 -0.45
C ASP A 177 24.75 7.83 -1.76
N GLU A 178 23.77 7.82 -2.67
CA GLU A 178 23.94 7.19 -3.99
C GLU A 178 24.98 7.93 -4.86
N SER A 179 25.12 9.25 -4.69
CA SER A 179 26.12 10.04 -5.41
C SER A 179 27.53 9.81 -4.86
N THR A 180 27.69 9.69 -3.54
CA THR A 180 28.95 9.37 -2.86
C THR A 180 29.41 7.95 -3.19
N ALA A 181 28.50 6.97 -3.09
CA ALA A 181 28.78 5.57 -3.42
C ALA A 181 29.11 5.34 -4.91
N ARG A 182 28.60 6.21 -5.80
CA ARG A 182 28.96 6.20 -7.23
C ARG A 182 30.33 6.83 -7.49
N SER A 183 30.71 7.87 -6.72
CA SER A 183 32.03 8.48 -6.79
C SER A 183 33.12 7.51 -6.28
N GLU A 184 32.86 6.79 -5.19
CA GLU A 184 33.82 5.85 -4.59
C GLU A 184 34.07 4.61 -5.48
N ARG A 185 33.07 4.12 -6.23
CA ARG A 185 33.25 3.00 -7.17
C ARG A 185 34.08 3.35 -8.41
N LEU A 186 34.24 4.62 -8.73
CA LEU A 186 35.06 5.07 -9.85
C LEU A 186 36.54 5.23 -9.48
N ASP A 187 36.88 5.28 -8.17
CA ASP A 187 38.26 5.41 -7.70
C ASP A 187 38.95 4.08 -7.35
N THR A 188 38.22 2.97 -7.17
CA THR A 188 38.81 1.69 -6.73
C THR A 188 39.34 0.76 -7.83
N THR A 189 39.47 1.21 -9.09
CA THR A 189 40.19 0.43 -10.11
C THR A 189 41.68 0.78 -10.11
N ARG A 190 42.40 0.47 -9.02
CA ARG A 190 43.86 0.31 -9.03
C ARG A 190 44.33 -0.38 -7.74
N ALA A 191 44.99 -1.51 -7.94
CA ALA A 191 45.86 -2.29 -7.03
C ALA A 191 45.24 -3.50 -6.28
N ASP A 192 45.59 -4.69 -6.78
CA ASP A 192 46.10 -5.83 -5.98
C ASP A 192 47.62 -5.61 -5.75
N PRO A 193 48.35 -6.25 -4.78
CA PRO A 193 48.13 -7.60 -4.22
C PRO A 193 48.53 -7.90 -2.74
N LYS A 194 48.12 -9.10 -2.27
CA LYS A 194 48.76 -10.11 -1.35
C LYS A 194 49.02 -9.87 0.16
N ASN A 195 48.40 -10.78 0.94
CA ASN A 195 48.87 -11.70 2.02
C ASN A 195 49.77 -11.21 3.19
N ASP A 196 49.38 -11.54 4.43
CA ASP A 196 50.05 -12.53 5.32
C ASP A 196 49.41 -12.48 6.74
N GLY A 197 49.23 -13.64 7.37
CA GLY A 197 48.45 -13.82 8.60
C GLY A 197 49.15 -13.46 9.91
N LEU A 198 48.40 -13.53 11.01
CA LEU A 198 48.83 -13.85 12.39
C LEU A 198 47.57 -14.03 13.27
N GLU A 199 47.50 -15.17 13.97
CA GLU A 199 46.49 -15.51 14.98
C GLU A 199 46.69 -14.68 16.26
N SER A 200 45.60 -14.34 16.96
CA SER A 200 45.63 -14.23 18.42
C SER A 200 44.24 -14.43 19.02
N ASP A 201 44.22 -15.24 20.06
CA ASP A 201 43.07 -15.66 20.84
C ASP A 201 42.29 -14.49 21.46
N ALA A 202 41.04 -14.34 21.02
CA ALA A 202 39.97 -13.74 21.80
C ALA A 202 38.70 -14.51 21.45
N GLN A 203 37.91 -14.93 22.44
CA GLN A 203 36.58 -15.50 22.21
C GLN A 203 35.72 -14.44 21.50
N SER A 204 35.66 -14.54 20.18
CA SER A 204 34.97 -13.60 19.31
C SER A 204 33.45 -13.75 19.44
N PRO A 205 32.68 -12.66 19.29
CA PRO A 205 31.21 -12.64 19.36
C PRO A 205 30.55 -13.22 18.08
N GLU A 206 31.20 -14.18 17.43
CA GLU A 206 30.92 -14.61 16.05
C GLU A 206 29.77 -15.62 15.91
N ASN A 207 29.07 -15.92 17.01
CA ASN A 207 27.84 -16.72 17.02
C ASN A 207 26.62 -15.99 17.62
N GLU A 208 26.72 -14.68 17.86
CA GLU A 208 25.55 -13.92 18.32
C GLU A 208 24.60 -13.70 17.13
N GLU A 209 23.42 -14.31 17.19
CA GLU A 209 22.35 -14.13 16.21
C GLU A 209 21.28 -13.20 16.78
N ARG A 210 20.82 -12.22 15.99
CA ARG A 210 19.68 -11.37 16.35
C ARG A 210 18.45 -11.73 15.54
N VAL A 211 17.33 -11.87 16.21
CA VAL A 211 16.02 -12.02 15.56
C VAL A 211 15.39 -10.64 15.44
N GLY A 212 15.32 -10.15 14.20
CA GLY A 212 14.65 -8.89 13.88
C GLY A 212 13.21 -9.08 13.43
N TYR A 213 12.45 -7.99 13.49
CA TYR A 213 11.08 -7.88 12.98
C TYR A 213 11.05 -6.73 11.96
N HIS A 214 10.25 -6.88 10.91
CA HIS A 214 10.12 -5.85 9.88
C HIS A 214 8.68 -5.54 9.49
N ILE A 215 8.46 -4.28 9.09
CA ILE A 215 7.25 -3.84 8.38
C ILE A 215 7.69 -3.38 7.00
N LEU A 216 7.13 -3.98 5.96
CA LEU A 216 7.44 -3.67 4.57
C LEU A 216 6.30 -2.88 3.93
N ILE A 217 6.61 -1.76 3.27
CA ILE A 217 5.67 -1.04 2.41
C ILE A 217 6.26 -0.94 1.00
N LYS A 218 5.52 -1.44 0.02
CA LYS A 218 5.88 -1.48 -1.39
C LYS A 218 5.47 -0.19 -2.10
N HIS A 219 6.15 0.14 -3.19
CA HIS A 219 5.73 1.12 -4.19
C HIS A 219 5.69 0.52 -5.59
N CYS A 220 5.18 1.26 -6.58
CA CYS A 220 4.98 0.76 -7.94
C CYS A 220 6.28 0.44 -8.70
N SER A 221 7.43 0.92 -8.23
CA SER A 221 8.74 0.76 -8.88
C SER A 221 9.59 -0.40 -8.31
N VAL A 222 9.08 -1.16 -7.34
CA VAL A 222 9.81 -2.30 -6.73
C VAL A 222 9.73 -3.55 -7.61
N GLN A 223 10.62 -4.54 -7.41
CA GLN A 223 10.68 -5.76 -8.25
C GLN A 223 9.41 -6.60 -8.23
N LYS A 224 8.66 -6.57 -7.13
CA LYS A 224 7.41 -7.31 -6.94
C LYS A 224 6.31 -6.38 -6.43
N PRO A 225 5.78 -5.48 -7.26
CA PRO A 225 4.79 -4.46 -6.89
C PRO A 225 3.39 -5.07 -6.81
N VAL A 226 3.29 -6.24 -6.18
CA VAL A 226 2.04 -6.99 -5.97
C VAL A 226 2.08 -7.57 -4.56
N PHE A 227 0.95 -7.49 -3.86
CA PHE A 227 0.73 -8.15 -2.58
C PHE A 227 -0.64 -8.82 -2.58
N ARG A 228 -0.71 -10.12 -2.27
CA ARG A 228 -1.97 -10.90 -2.26
C ARG A 228 -2.86 -10.67 -3.50
N LYS A 229 -2.25 -10.69 -4.70
CA LYS A 229 -2.90 -10.43 -6.00
C LYS A 229 -3.36 -8.97 -6.24
N ILE A 230 -3.10 -8.06 -5.29
CA ILE A 230 -3.35 -6.62 -5.43
C ILE A 230 -2.09 -5.97 -6.01
N LYS A 231 -2.24 -5.24 -7.11
CA LYS A 231 -1.14 -4.48 -7.72
C LYS A 231 -0.93 -3.17 -6.95
N ILE A 232 0.31 -2.91 -6.57
CA ILE A 232 0.73 -1.70 -5.88
C ILE A 232 0.96 -0.60 -6.92
N THR A 233 0.21 0.50 -6.80
CA THR A 233 0.27 1.64 -7.73
C THR A 233 0.85 2.91 -7.11
N ARG A 234 1.05 2.92 -5.79
CA ARG A 234 1.55 4.09 -5.04
C ARG A 234 2.99 4.43 -5.40
N SER A 235 3.35 5.72 -5.30
CA SER A 235 4.70 6.20 -5.61
C SER A 235 5.72 5.85 -4.51
N LYS A 236 7.01 6.10 -4.79
CA LYS A 236 8.11 5.89 -3.82
C LYS A 236 7.92 6.79 -2.60
N GLU A 237 7.55 8.05 -2.83
CA GLU A 237 7.30 9.07 -1.82
C GLU A 237 6.08 8.73 -0.96
N GLU A 238 5.02 8.18 -1.58
CA GLU A 238 3.83 7.73 -0.85
C GLU A 238 4.14 6.53 0.05
N ALA A 239 4.94 5.57 -0.42
CA ALA A 239 5.36 4.43 0.42
C ALA A 239 6.23 4.88 1.60
N LEU A 240 7.11 5.87 1.41
CA LEU A 240 7.89 6.50 2.49
C LEU A 240 7.00 7.22 3.51
N ALA A 241 6.00 7.96 3.04
CA ALA A 241 5.07 8.64 3.93
C ALA A 241 4.28 7.64 4.79
N LEU A 242 3.80 6.54 4.18
CA LEU A 242 3.08 5.49 4.90
C LEU A 242 3.95 4.81 5.95
N ILE A 243 5.21 4.51 5.63
CA ILE A 243 6.07 3.81 6.59
C ILE A 243 6.52 4.75 7.72
N GLY A 244 6.60 6.05 7.45
CA GLY A 244 6.79 7.09 8.46
C GLY A 244 5.60 7.19 9.43
N GLU A 245 4.37 7.11 8.92
CA GLU A 245 3.15 7.09 9.76
C GLU A 245 3.14 5.88 10.71
N VAL A 246 3.44 4.68 10.19
CA VAL A 246 3.53 3.47 11.01
C VAL A 246 4.63 3.62 12.08
N LYS A 247 5.77 4.21 11.74
CA LYS A 247 6.84 4.48 12.72
C LYS A 247 6.38 5.45 13.83
N GLN A 248 5.57 6.46 13.50
CA GLN A 248 5.03 7.40 14.50
C GLN A 248 4.03 6.72 15.43
N GLN A 249 3.14 5.88 14.89
CA GLN A 249 2.20 5.09 15.71
C GLN A 249 2.94 4.18 16.70
N LEU A 250 4.04 3.55 16.24
CA LEU A 250 4.90 2.73 17.10
C LEU A 250 5.60 3.56 18.19
N LYS A 251 6.10 4.75 17.85
CA LYS A 251 6.72 5.67 18.83
C LYS A 251 5.70 6.22 19.83
N ALA A 252 4.47 6.46 19.41
CA ALA A 252 3.39 6.93 20.27
C ALA A 252 2.84 5.84 21.20
N GLY A 253 3.25 4.57 21.02
CA GLY A 253 2.76 3.44 21.79
C GLY A 253 1.31 3.06 21.45
N GLU A 254 0.78 3.52 20.32
CA GLU A 254 -0.59 3.23 19.87
C GLU A 254 -0.77 1.76 19.46
N ALA A 255 0.33 1.08 19.08
CA ALA A 255 0.35 -0.33 18.73
C ALA A 255 1.71 -0.95 19.06
N ASP A 256 1.73 -2.24 19.38
CA ASP A 256 2.98 -3.02 19.41
C ASP A 256 3.47 -3.33 17.99
N PHE A 257 4.79 -3.53 17.85
CA PHE A 257 5.42 -3.74 16.54
C PHE A 257 4.84 -4.94 15.79
N ARG A 258 4.50 -6.04 16.49
CA ARG A 258 3.99 -7.26 15.85
C ARG A 258 2.57 -7.04 15.33
N SER A 259 1.72 -6.34 16.09
CA SER A 259 0.37 -5.95 15.64
C SER A 259 0.43 -4.99 14.46
N ALA A 260 1.30 -3.98 14.51
CA ALA A 260 1.49 -3.06 13.39
C ALA A 260 2.00 -3.80 12.14
N ALA A 261 2.90 -4.76 12.30
CA ALA A 261 3.37 -5.60 11.20
C ALA A 261 2.26 -6.48 10.61
N ALA A 262 1.36 -7.01 11.45
CA ALA A 262 0.22 -7.81 10.97
C ALA A 262 -0.78 -6.97 10.15
N GLN A 263 -0.95 -5.70 10.52
CA GLN A 263 -1.90 -4.78 9.88
C GLN A 263 -1.34 -4.10 8.64
N HIS A 264 -0.10 -3.61 8.70
CA HIS A 264 0.44 -2.69 7.69
C HIS A 264 1.49 -3.32 6.76
N SER A 265 2.09 -4.45 7.15
CA SER A 265 3.19 -5.03 6.37
C SER A 265 2.69 -5.75 5.12
N GLU A 266 3.26 -5.38 3.98
CA GLU A 266 3.04 -6.00 2.68
C GLU A 266 4.04 -7.14 2.40
N CYS A 267 4.65 -7.65 3.47
CA CYS A 267 5.38 -8.90 3.49
C CYS A 267 4.48 -10.04 4.01
N LEU A 268 4.67 -11.26 3.49
CA LEU A 268 3.92 -12.43 3.97
C LEU A 268 4.23 -12.79 5.43
N SER A 269 5.44 -12.49 5.91
CA SER A 269 5.85 -12.66 7.32
C SER A 269 5.12 -11.68 8.25
N GLY A 270 4.76 -10.49 7.78
CA GLY A 270 4.01 -9.48 8.54
C GLY A 270 2.77 -10.06 9.20
N HIS A 271 1.93 -10.69 8.39
CA HIS A 271 0.66 -11.27 8.83
C HIS A 271 0.79 -12.64 9.50
N LYS A 272 1.85 -13.41 9.25
CA LYS A 272 1.99 -14.79 9.79
C LYS A 272 2.79 -14.84 11.09
N SER A 273 3.75 -13.93 11.27
CA SER A 273 4.72 -13.96 12.36
C SER A 273 5.02 -12.58 12.92
N GLY A 274 4.12 -11.60 12.73
CA GLY A 274 4.32 -10.22 13.18
C GLY A 274 5.56 -9.58 12.57
N GLY A 275 5.92 -10.00 11.34
CA GLY A 275 7.10 -9.49 10.65
C GLY A 275 8.42 -10.13 11.09
N ARG A 276 8.41 -11.21 11.89
CA ARG A 276 9.63 -11.91 12.31
C ARG A 276 10.46 -12.36 11.10
N MET A 277 11.72 -11.99 11.09
CA MET A 277 12.71 -12.40 10.10
C MET A 277 13.54 -13.59 10.61
N PRO A 278 14.25 -14.30 9.72
CA PRO A 278 15.22 -15.32 10.13
C PRO A 278 16.28 -14.72 11.08
N PRO A 279 16.86 -15.52 12.00
CA PRO A 279 18.01 -15.10 12.78
C PRO A 279 19.13 -14.58 11.87
N MET A 280 19.71 -13.43 12.22
CA MET A 280 20.74 -12.76 11.44
C MET A 280 22.02 -12.64 12.27
N ALA A 281 23.04 -13.43 11.90
CA ALA A 281 24.39 -13.32 12.45
C ALA A 281 25.09 -12.07 11.88
N ARG A 282 25.93 -11.43 12.71
CA ARG A 282 26.74 -10.30 12.27
C ARG A 282 27.74 -10.75 11.18
N GLY A 283 27.89 -9.97 10.11
CA GLY A 283 28.85 -10.24 9.03
C GLY A 283 28.50 -11.40 8.09
N LYS A 284 27.53 -12.27 8.43
CA LYS A 284 27.08 -13.36 7.55
C LYS A 284 26.34 -12.82 6.33
N ASP A 285 26.79 -13.18 5.13
CA ASP A 285 26.10 -12.80 3.90
C ASP A 285 24.68 -13.40 3.86
N CYS A 286 23.69 -12.52 3.84
CA CYS A 286 22.26 -12.80 3.75
C CYS A 286 21.69 -12.35 2.38
N GLY A 287 22.55 -12.07 1.40
CA GLY A 287 22.16 -11.62 0.06
C GLY A 287 21.36 -10.32 0.09
N GLU A 288 20.14 -10.34 -0.43
CA GLU A 288 19.29 -9.13 -0.51
C GLU A 288 18.84 -8.58 0.86
N LEU A 289 19.06 -9.34 1.94
CA LEU A 289 18.74 -8.93 3.31
C LEU A 289 19.91 -8.24 4.02
N ASN A 290 21.08 -8.09 3.38
CA ASN A 290 22.27 -7.48 4.01
C ASN A 290 21.99 -6.08 4.58
N ALA A 291 21.27 -5.24 3.82
CA ALA A 291 20.87 -3.90 4.30
C ALA A 291 19.98 -3.96 5.56
N LEU A 292 19.11 -4.97 5.67
CA LEU A 292 18.26 -5.15 6.85
C LEU A 292 19.05 -5.73 8.04
N ARG A 293 19.96 -6.68 7.77
CA ARG A 293 20.89 -7.23 8.76
C ARG A 293 21.71 -6.12 9.39
N ASP A 294 22.37 -5.30 8.59
CA ASP A 294 23.25 -4.24 9.08
C ASP A 294 22.47 -3.20 9.89
N ALA A 295 21.26 -2.84 9.42
CA ALA A 295 20.37 -1.96 10.16
C ALA A 295 19.94 -2.54 11.52
N ILE A 296 19.65 -3.84 11.64
CA ILE A 296 19.34 -4.48 12.93
C ILE A 296 20.54 -4.46 13.88
N TRP A 297 21.74 -4.71 13.36
CA TRP A 297 22.95 -4.74 14.17
C TRP A 297 23.34 -3.36 14.71
N ASN A 298 23.05 -2.30 13.95
CA ASN A 298 23.29 -0.92 14.33
C ASN A 298 22.15 -0.30 15.17
N LEU A 299 21.03 -1.00 15.33
CA LEU A 299 19.86 -0.51 16.07
C LEU A 299 19.95 -0.87 17.57
N PRO A 300 19.62 0.06 18.50
CA PRO A 300 19.42 -0.29 19.90
C PRO A 300 18.25 -1.25 20.10
N GLN A 301 18.30 -2.07 21.15
CA GLN A 301 17.25 -3.05 21.43
C GLN A 301 15.90 -2.34 21.68
N GLY A 302 14.84 -2.85 21.06
CA GLY A 302 13.48 -2.33 21.21
C GLY A 302 13.19 -1.02 20.48
N GLU A 303 14.19 -0.40 19.85
CA GLU A 303 13.97 0.79 19.02
C GLU A 303 13.45 0.44 17.63
N VAL A 304 12.93 1.45 16.92
CA VAL A 304 12.46 1.34 15.54
C VAL A 304 13.39 2.11 14.61
N SER A 305 13.94 1.40 13.62
CA SER A 305 14.91 1.95 12.66
C SER A 305 14.34 3.09 11.82
N SER A 306 15.22 3.83 11.13
CA SER A 306 14.83 4.61 9.95
C SER A 306 14.31 3.68 8.83
N PRO A 307 13.51 4.20 7.88
CA PRO A 307 13.10 3.43 6.71
C PRO A 307 14.31 2.98 5.88
N VAL A 308 14.52 1.69 5.73
CA VAL A 308 15.57 1.09 4.90
C VAL A 308 14.96 0.74 3.54
N GLU A 309 15.53 1.27 2.46
CA GLU A 309 15.09 0.94 1.11
C GLU A 309 15.70 -0.37 0.63
N THR A 310 14.88 -1.25 0.07
CA THR A 310 15.32 -2.46 -0.63
C THR A 310 14.61 -2.59 -1.97
N LYS A 311 15.03 -3.57 -2.77
CA LYS A 311 14.36 -3.96 -4.02
C LYS A 311 12.88 -4.36 -3.85
N LEU A 312 12.44 -4.63 -2.62
CA LEU A 312 11.05 -4.99 -2.29
C LEU A 312 10.21 -3.80 -1.83
N GLY A 313 10.83 -2.69 -1.41
CA GLY A 313 10.18 -1.50 -0.90
C GLY A 313 10.90 -0.97 0.34
N PHE A 314 10.18 -0.18 1.14
CA PHE A 314 10.72 0.39 2.37
C PHE A 314 10.45 -0.50 3.57
N HIS A 315 11.43 -0.60 4.46
CA HIS A 315 11.37 -1.41 5.66
C HIS A 315 11.64 -0.58 6.90
N ILE A 316 10.83 -0.72 7.94
CA ILE A 316 11.24 -0.34 9.29
C ILE A 316 11.45 -1.60 10.10
N LEU A 317 12.44 -1.56 10.98
CA LEU A 317 12.98 -2.71 11.68
C LEU A 317 12.96 -2.47 13.18
N THR A 318 12.78 -3.54 13.94
CA THR A 318 13.10 -3.59 15.36
C THR A 318 13.73 -4.94 15.68
N TRP A 319 14.37 -5.05 16.84
CA TRP A 319 14.76 -6.33 17.38
C TRP A 319 14.50 -6.36 18.87
N LEU A 320 14.11 -7.54 19.34
CA LEU A 320 13.81 -7.82 20.74
C LEU A 320 14.68 -9.00 21.14
N LYS A 321 15.25 -8.94 22.34
CA LYS A 321 15.87 -10.10 22.96
C LYS A 321 14.74 -11.01 23.43
N ASP A 322 14.62 -12.19 22.82
CA ASP A 322 13.73 -13.25 23.30
C ASP A 322 14.18 -13.72 24.69
#